data_AF-A0A1E7PT68-F1
#
_entry.id   AF-A0A1E7PT68-F1
#
_cell.length_a   1.000
_cell.length_b   1.000
_cell.length_c   1.000
_cell.angle_alpha   90.00
_cell.angle_beta   90.00
_cell.angle_gamma   90.00
#
_symmetry.space_group_name_H-M   'P 1'
#
loop_
_entity.id
_entity.type
_entity.pdbx_description
1 polymer ?
#
loop_
_entity_poly.entity_id
_entity_poly.type
_entity_poly.pdbx_seq_one_letter_code
_entity_poly.pdbx_strand_id
1 'polypeptide(L)'
;MRNTRHSAFLRPGKLVLVLLLALLVYAVALLMWLPAGWLWTQARFQLMLPPQLEVQQVTGTLWAGAAGVRFAGHPVQLTWQMGWPSAVQVPVDIRARSAQSILTGQVRVGWPLSVALQARGQIHVADFEPLIRQSGGALLAGDVTIDRLHLQWADHRLQQAQGSARWPGGAVSWPMGDRRQTAEFPPMAMTLQQNARGLALQVLQQGRQAPAADATILANGTLDLQVYKRLIDLAGQPWSGAANPDDVVFRVRQPLLPGGLW
;
A
#
# COMPACT_ATOMS: atom_id res chain seq x y z
N MET A 1 -60.10 48.86 28.38
CA MET A 1 -59.13 47.88 28.92
C MET A 1 -58.73 46.93 27.79
N ARG A 2 -57.48 47.03 27.28
CA ARG A 2 -56.96 46.15 26.23
C ARG A 2 -56.37 44.90 26.88
N ASN A 3 -56.99 43.74 26.66
CA ASN A 3 -56.44 42.45 27.06
C ASN A 3 -55.32 42.04 26.09
N THR A 4 -54.07 42.12 26.54
CA THR A 4 -52.91 41.58 25.83
C THR A 4 -52.93 40.05 25.92
N ARG A 5 -53.27 39.38 24.81
CA ARG A 5 -53.06 37.92 24.68
C ARG A 5 -51.56 37.67 24.60
N HIS A 6 -50.96 37.25 25.71
CA HIS A 6 -49.64 36.65 25.71
C HIS A 6 -49.77 35.27 25.07
N SER A 7 -49.57 35.17 23.75
CA SER A 7 -49.36 33.86 23.14
C SER A 7 -48.05 33.32 23.70
N ALA A 8 -48.11 32.27 24.52
CA ALA A 8 -46.92 31.56 24.97
C ALA A 8 -46.15 31.07 23.73
N PHE A 9 -45.14 31.84 23.34
CA PHE A 9 -44.44 31.75 22.06
C PHE A 9 -43.64 30.43 21.95
N LEU A 10 -43.44 29.74 23.08
CA LEU A 10 -42.64 28.52 23.19
C LEU A 10 -43.45 27.44 23.94
N ARG A 11 -44.17 26.60 23.19
CA ARG A 11 -44.70 25.33 23.72
C ARG A 11 -43.51 24.41 24.04
N PRO A 12 -43.53 23.60 25.12
CA PRO A 12 -42.41 22.75 25.51
C PRO A 12 -41.93 21.82 24.39
N GLY A 13 -42.84 21.32 23.53
CA GLY A 13 -42.48 20.52 22.36
C GLY A 13 -41.65 21.26 21.30
N LYS A 14 -41.83 22.57 21.13
CA LYS A 14 -40.99 23.38 20.21
C LYS A 14 -39.57 23.54 20.76
N LEU A 15 -39.42 23.65 22.08
CA LEU A 15 -38.10 23.72 22.73
C LEU A 15 -37.33 22.40 22.58
N VAL A 16 -38.00 21.26 22.77
CA VAL A 16 -37.38 19.94 22.55
C VAL A 16 -36.95 19.77 21.09
N LEU A 17 -37.77 20.17 20.12
CA LEU A 17 -37.42 20.08 18.70
C LEU A 17 -36.25 20.98 18.32
N VAL A 18 -36.21 22.21 18.82
CA VAL A 18 -35.06 23.12 18.62
C VAL A 18 -33.80 22.55 19.25
N LEU A 19 -33.88 21.95 20.43
CA LEU A 19 -32.74 21.33 21.11
C LEU A 19 -32.23 20.10 20.35
N LEU A 20 -33.12 19.24 19.84
CA LEU A 20 -32.74 18.11 18.99
C LEU A 20 -32.10 18.57 17.68
N LEU A 21 -32.65 19.61 17.05
CA LEU A 21 -32.07 20.20 15.85
C LEU A 21 -30.69 20.80 16.12
N ALA A 22 -30.54 21.55 17.23
CA ALA A 22 -29.26 22.10 17.65
C ALA A 22 -28.22 21.01 17.92
N LEU A 23 -28.62 19.93 18.60
CA LEU A 23 -27.76 18.77 18.85
C LEU A 23 -27.34 18.08 17.55
N LEU A 24 -28.26 17.91 16.60
CA LEU A 24 -27.98 17.33 15.30
C LEU A 24 -27.00 18.20 14.50
N VAL A 25 -27.24 19.51 14.42
CA VAL A 25 -26.34 20.46 13.74
C VAL A 25 -24.97 20.46 14.41
N TYR A 26 -24.92 20.44 15.75
CA TYR A 26 -23.67 20.35 16.50
C TYR A 26 -22.91 19.05 16.20
N ALA A 27 -23.60 17.90 16.17
CA ALA A 27 -22.98 16.62 15.84
C ALA A 27 -22.42 16.58 14.41
N VAL A 28 -23.16 17.13 13.44
CA VAL A 28 -22.69 17.25 12.04
C VAL A 28 -21.49 18.18 11.95
N ALA A 29 -21.51 19.31 12.64
CA ALA A 29 -20.38 20.24 12.69
C ALA A 29 -19.14 19.57 13.31
N LEU A 30 -19.31 18.82 14.39
CA LEU A 30 -18.23 18.07 15.03
C LEU A 30 -17.62 17.02 14.07
N LEU A 31 -18.46 16.32 13.31
CA LEU A 31 -18.00 15.33 12.34
C LEU A 31 -17.24 15.96 11.16
N MET A 32 -17.68 17.14 10.71
CA MET A 32 -17.00 17.89 9.66
C MET A 32 -15.63 18.43 10.10
N TRP A 33 -15.51 18.81 11.37
CA TRP A 33 -14.31 19.44 11.93
C TRP A 33 -13.41 18.46 12.70
N LEU A 34 -13.67 17.16 12.60
CA LEU A 34 -12.98 16.15 13.40
C LEU A 34 -11.47 16.16 13.08
N PRO A 35 -10.60 16.53 14.05
CA PRO A 35 -9.16 16.60 13.80
C PRO A 35 -8.58 15.21 13.60
N ALA A 36 -7.81 15.02 12.52
CA ALA A 36 -7.19 13.74 12.21
C ALA A 36 -6.22 13.28 13.31
N GLY A 37 -5.49 14.21 13.91
CA GLY A 37 -4.57 13.93 15.02
C GLY A 37 -5.28 13.34 16.25
N TRP A 38 -6.47 13.85 16.59
CA TRP A 38 -7.26 13.29 17.69
C TRP A 38 -7.67 11.85 17.39
N LEU A 39 -8.18 11.58 16.18
CA LEU A 39 -8.57 10.23 15.78
C LEU A 39 -7.36 9.28 15.80
N TRP A 40 -6.19 9.74 15.34
CA TRP A 40 -4.96 8.96 15.40
C TRP A 40 -4.57 8.58 16.83
N THR A 41 -4.66 9.51 17.78
CA THR A 41 -4.34 9.22 19.19
C THR A 41 -5.24 8.16 19.81
N GLN A 42 -6.48 8.02 19.33
CA GLN A 42 -7.40 6.97 19.78
C GLN A 42 -7.13 5.65 19.05
N ALA A 43 -6.97 5.69 17.73
CA ALA A 43 -6.77 4.52 16.88
C ALA A 43 -5.44 3.81 17.13
N ARG A 44 -4.36 4.54 17.46
CA ARG A 44 -3.03 3.95 17.68
C ARG A 44 -2.99 2.87 18.77
N PHE A 45 -3.93 2.91 19.72
CA PHE A 45 -4.00 1.92 20.81
C PHE A 45 -4.65 0.61 20.37
N GLN A 46 -5.45 0.64 19.30
CA GLN A 46 -6.18 -0.52 18.77
C GLN A 46 -5.50 -1.12 17.54
N LEU A 47 -4.69 -0.33 16.83
CA LEU A 47 -3.96 -0.76 15.64
C LEU A 47 -2.61 -1.35 16.04
N MET A 48 -2.43 -2.65 15.83
CA MET A 48 -1.11 -3.29 15.89
C MET A 48 -0.32 -2.89 14.64
N LEU A 49 0.40 -1.77 14.71
CA LEU A 49 1.28 -1.33 13.63
C LEU A 49 2.53 -2.22 13.58
N PRO A 50 3.06 -2.54 12.39
CA PRO A 50 4.35 -3.18 12.27
C PRO A 50 5.43 -2.35 12.97
N PRO A 51 6.41 -2.95 13.66
CA PRO A 51 7.45 -2.21 14.38
C PRO A 51 8.29 -1.32 13.47
N GLN A 52 8.28 -1.57 12.16
CA GLN A 52 8.96 -0.75 11.17
C GLN A 52 8.19 0.52 10.77
N LEU A 53 6.94 0.68 11.20
CA LEU A 53 6.07 1.79 10.81
C LEU A 53 5.79 2.70 12.00
N GLU A 54 6.42 3.87 12.00
CA GLU A 54 6.21 4.90 13.02
C GLU A 54 5.45 6.08 12.42
N VAL A 55 4.33 6.47 13.03
CA VAL A 55 3.60 7.68 12.62
C VAL A 55 3.97 8.82 13.56
N GLN A 56 4.59 9.85 13.03
CA GLN A 56 5.17 10.94 13.83
C GLN A 56 4.21 12.10 14.01
N GLN A 57 3.60 12.56 12.91
CA GLN A 57 2.78 13.76 12.91
C GLN A 57 1.54 13.51 12.04
N VAL A 58 0.37 13.85 12.56
CA VAL A 58 -0.91 13.76 11.84
C VAL A 58 -1.57 15.12 11.91
N THR A 59 -1.89 15.69 10.76
CA THR A 59 -2.39 17.06 10.60
C THR A 59 -3.61 17.08 9.68
N GLY A 60 -4.46 18.10 9.82
CA GLY A 60 -5.71 18.23 9.05
C GLY A 60 -6.91 17.57 9.72
N THR A 61 -7.93 17.29 8.91
CA THR A 61 -9.20 16.69 9.34
C THR A 61 -9.30 15.24 8.88
N LEU A 62 -10.31 14.53 9.40
CA LEU A 62 -10.67 13.20 8.90
C LEU A 62 -10.84 13.17 7.37
N TRP A 63 -11.34 14.27 6.81
CA TRP A 63 -11.65 14.40 5.38
C TRP A 63 -10.42 14.74 4.54
N ALA A 64 -9.58 15.67 5.01
CA ALA A 64 -8.41 16.10 4.27
C ALA A 64 -7.25 16.36 5.22
N GLY A 65 -6.19 15.57 5.08
CA GLY A 65 -5.07 15.64 6.01
C GLY A 65 -3.79 15.02 5.47
N ALA A 66 -2.76 15.12 6.30
CA ALA A 66 -1.44 14.60 6.03
C ALA A 66 -0.84 13.95 7.27
N ALA A 67 -0.14 12.85 7.08
CA ALA A 67 0.62 12.14 8.09
C ALA A 67 2.08 11.99 7.65
N GLY A 68 3.00 12.35 8.54
CA GLY A 68 4.41 11.99 8.43
C GLY A 68 4.62 10.60 9.03
N VAL A 69 5.04 9.66 8.19
CA VAL A 69 5.31 8.27 8.56
C VAL A 69 6.80 8.00 8.37
N ARG A 70 7.43 7.25 9.26
CA ARG A 70 8.75 6.65 9.03
C ARG A 70 8.55 5.17 8.80
N PHE A 71 8.88 4.72 7.60
CA PHE A 71 8.88 3.30 7.25
C PHE A 71 10.33 2.81 7.23
N ALA A 72 10.69 1.94 8.18
CA ALA A 72 12.04 1.43 8.38
C ALA A 72 13.12 2.53 8.41
N GLY A 73 12.80 3.65 9.07
CA GLY A 73 13.69 4.81 9.18
C GLY A 73 13.62 5.81 8.03
N HIS A 74 12.88 5.52 6.96
CA HIS A 74 12.72 6.41 5.81
C HIS A 74 11.47 7.29 5.94
N PRO A 75 11.58 8.62 5.83
CA PRO A 75 10.43 9.51 5.91
C PRO A 75 9.56 9.39 4.66
N VAL A 76 8.27 9.14 4.89
CA VAL A 76 7.21 9.07 3.89
C VAL A 76 6.09 9.99 4.34
N GLN A 77 5.72 10.92 3.47
CA GLN A 77 4.56 11.78 3.63
C GLN A 77 3.34 11.10 3.00
N LEU A 78 2.36 10.75 3.82
CA LEU A 78 1.05 10.28 3.37
C LEU A 78 0.06 11.45 3.41
N THR A 79 -0.64 11.70 2.33
CA THR A 79 -1.76 12.66 2.29
C THR A 79 -3.02 11.95 1.83
N TRP A 80 -4.17 12.34 2.39
CA TRP A 80 -5.47 11.82 1.99
C TRP A 80 -6.48 12.94 1.77
N GLN A 81 -7.42 12.66 0.88
CA GLN A 81 -8.57 13.50 0.61
C GLN A 81 -9.79 12.61 0.35
N MET A 82 -10.74 12.63 1.27
CA MET A 82 -12.02 11.95 1.16
C MET A 82 -12.94 12.74 0.23
N GLY A 83 -13.42 12.08 -0.80
CA GLY A 83 -14.46 12.62 -1.68
C GLY A 83 -15.83 12.49 -1.05
N TRP A 84 -16.83 13.07 -1.72
CA TRP A 84 -18.22 12.95 -1.26
C TRP A 84 -18.68 11.50 -1.27
N PRO A 85 -19.25 11.00 -0.17
CA PRO A 85 -19.76 9.64 -0.09
C PRO A 85 -20.95 9.49 -1.06
N SER A 86 -20.99 8.37 -1.77
CA SER A 86 -22.19 7.90 -2.47
C SER A 86 -23.01 6.99 -1.56
N ALA A 87 -24.18 6.54 -2.01
CA ALA A 87 -25.06 5.68 -1.21
C ALA A 87 -24.40 4.39 -0.70
N VAL A 88 -23.38 3.88 -1.40
CA VAL A 88 -22.77 2.57 -1.09
C VAL A 88 -21.26 2.64 -0.91
N GLN A 89 -20.58 3.71 -1.34
CA GLN A 89 -19.12 3.79 -1.32
C GLN A 89 -18.59 5.20 -1.05
N VAL A 90 -17.47 5.27 -0.35
CA VAL A 90 -16.72 6.48 -0.03
C VAL A 90 -15.36 6.44 -0.73
N PRO A 91 -15.10 7.33 -1.70
CA PRO A 91 -13.79 7.43 -2.32
C PRO A 91 -12.83 8.25 -1.44
N VAL A 92 -11.59 7.80 -1.33
CA VAL A 92 -10.49 8.46 -0.62
C VAL A 92 -9.28 8.46 -1.53
N ASP A 93 -8.91 9.63 -2.02
CA ASP A 93 -7.67 9.80 -2.77
C ASP A 93 -6.50 9.82 -1.79
N ILE A 94 -5.49 9.01 -2.06
CA ILE A 94 -4.29 8.89 -1.26
C ILE A 94 -3.07 9.24 -2.10
N ARG A 95 -2.09 9.91 -1.49
CA ARG A 95 -0.77 10.11 -2.09
C ARG A 95 0.29 9.85 -1.05
N ALA A 96 1.23 8.97 -1.35
CA ALA A 96 2.42 8.73 -0.56
C ALA A 96 3.63 9.28 -1.32
N ARG A 97 4.50 10.03 -0.64
CA ARG A 97 5.70 10.62 -1.22
C ARG A 97 6.89 10.44 -0.28
N SER A 98 8.02 10.02 -0.80
CA SER A 98 9.32 9.99 -0.10
C SER A 98 10.24 11.06 -0.70
N ALA A 99 11.56 10.89 -0.64
CA ALA A 99 12.52 11.82 -1.23
C ALA A 99 12.36 11.89 -2.76
N GLN A 100 12.28 10.73 -3.44
CA GLN A 100 12.21 10.67 -4.90
C GLN A 100 11.08 9.76 -5.41
N SER A 101 10.42 9.01 -4.53
CA SER A 101 9.28 8.17 -4.90
C SER A 101 7.94 8.88 -4.70
N ILE A 102 7.00 8.57 -5.58
CA ILE A 102 5.61 9.03 -5.50
C ILE A 102 4.67 7.89 -5.85
N LEU A 103 3.70 7.64 -4.97
CA LEU A 103 2.61 6.71 -5.19
C LEU A 103 1.30 7.47 -5.03
N THR A 104 0.45 7.38 -6.03
CA THR A 104 -0.89 7.96 -6.00
C THR A 104 -1.92 6.85 -6.12
N GLY A 105 -3.01 6.97 -5.38
CA GLY A 105 -4.06 5.98 -5.44
C GLY A 105 -5.40 6.51 -4.98
N GLN A 106 -6.41 5.68 -5.17
CA GLN A 106 -7.75 5.89 -4.69
C GLN A 106 -8.19 4.63 -3.96
N VAL A 107 -8.61 4.81 -2.71
CA VAL A 107 -9.25 3.80 -1.89
C VAL A 107 -10.76 4.02 -1.97
N ARG A 108 -11.55 2.99 -2.23
CA ARG A 108 -13.01 3.04 -2.14
C ARG A 108 -13.42 2.12 -1.00
N VAL A 109 -14.10 2.68 -0.02
CA VAL A 109 -14.66 1.94 1.12
C VAL A 109 -16.16 1.80 0.89
N GLY A 110 -16.64 0.57 0.72
CA GLY A 110 -18.03 0.25 0.39
C GLY A 110 -18.76 -0.55 1.46
N TRP A 111 -20.08 -0.61 1.34
CA TRP A 111 -20.96 -1.41 2.19
C TRP A 111 -21.56 -2.62 1.44
N PRO A 112 -21.62 -3.83 2.02
CA PRO A 112 -20.99 -4.23 3.29
C PRO A 112 -19.46 -4.19 3.18
N LEU A 113 -18.77 -4.02 4.33
CA LEU A 113 -17.33 -3.69 4.47
C LEU A 113 -16.46 -4.26 3.34
N SER A 114 -16.28 -3.45 2.29
CA SER A 114 -15.47 -3.75 1.13
C SER A 114 -14.48 -2.61 0.90
N VAL A 115 -13.24 -2.95 0.56
CA VAL A 115 -12.19 -1.98 0.34
C VAL A 115 -11.55 -2.28 -1.01
N ALA A 116 -11.54 -1.31 -1.91
CA ALA A 116 -10.83 -1.41 -3.18
C ALA A 116 -9.75 -0.33 -3.25
N LEU A 117 -8.50 -0.72 -3.47
CA LEU A 117 -7.38 0.17 -3.71
C LEU A 117 -7.00 0.13 -5.18
N GLN A 118 -6.88 1.29 -5.81
CA GLN A 118 -6.26 1.47 -7.12
C GLN A 118 -5.08 2.41 -6.96
N ALA A 119 -3.88 2.01 -7.37
CA ALA A 119 -2.68 2.84 -7.23
C ALA A 119 -1.76 2.75 -8.46
N ARG A 120 -0.96 3.80 -8.63
CA ARG A 120 0.08 3.95 -9.67
C ARG A 120 1.13 4.94 -9.18
N GLY A 121 2.34 4.82 -9.69
CA GLY A 121 3.42 5.69 -9.25
C GLY A 121 4.79 5.26 -9.72
N GLN A 122 5.79 5.87 -9.13
CA GLN A 122 7.20 5.64 -9.42
C GLN A 122 7.94 5.48 -8.10
N ILE A 123 8.73 4.42 -8.00
CA ILE A 123 9.53 4.07 -6.84
C ILE A 123 11.00 4.20 -7.24
N HIS A 124 11.69 5.13 -6.60
CA HIS A 124 13.14 5.25 -6.71
C HIS A 124 13.78 4.22 -5.78
N VAL A 125 14.53 3.25 -6.32
CA VAL A 125 15.03 2.11 -5.53
C VAL A 125 15.98 2.56 -4.42
N ALA A 126 16.74 3.63 -4.63
CA ALA A 126 17.67 4.16 -3.62
C ALA A 126 16.96 4.65 -2.35
N ASP A 127 15.69 5.03 -2.42
CA ASP A 127 14.90 5.38 -1.23
C ASP A 127 14.76 4.20 -0.25
N PHE A 128 14.94 2.96 -0.71
CA PHE A 128 14.75 1.72 0.04
C PHE A 128 16.03 0.86 0.11
N GLU A 129 17.18 1.39 -0.30
CA GLU A 129 18.45 0.67 -0.30
C GLU A 129 18.82 0.05 1.07
N PRO A 130 18.68 0.75 2.22
CA PRO A 130 18.99 0.18 3.51
C PRO A 130 18.17 -1.07 3.84
N LEU A 131 16.88 -1.05 3.51
CA LEU A 131 15.97 -2.19 3.67
C LEU A 131 16.39 -3.38 2.81
N ILE A 132 16.69 -3.13 1.53
CA ILE A 132 17.10 -4.18 0.58
C ILE A 132 18.43 -4.80 1.04
N ARG A 133 19.37 -3.99 1.53
CA ARG A 133 20.65 -4.48 2.07
C ARG A 133 20.46 -5.31 3.32
N GLN A 134 19.57 -4.91 4.23
CA GLN A 134 19.26 -5.67 5.45
C GLN A 134 18.69 -7.05 5.14
N SER A 135 17.92 -7.18 4.06
CA SER A 135 17.40 -8.48 3.61
C SER A 135 18.39 -9.27 2.73
N GLY A 136 19.62 -8.79 2.53
CA GLY A 136 20.60 -9.40 1.61
C GLY A 136 20.18 -9.37 0.14
N GLY A 137 19.28 -8.46 -0.23
CA GLY A 137 18.72 -8.35 -1.57
C GLY A 137 19.66 -7.70 -2.59
N ALA A 138 19.33 -7.88 -3.87
CA ALA A 138 20.00 -7.20 -4.97
C ALA A 138 19.51 -5.75 -5.10
N LEU A 139 20.43 -4.82 -5.32
CA LEU A 139 20.14 -3.40 -5.54
C LEU A 139 20.07 -3.11 -7.01
N LEU A 140 18.92 -2.59 -7.43
CA LEU A 140 18.65 -2.18 -8.79
C LEU A 140 18.90 -0.68 -8.93
N ALA A 141 19.54 -0.25 -10.01
CA ALA A 141 19.64 1.16 -10.37
C ALA A 141 18.34 1.66 -11.00
N GLY A 142 18.04 2.95 -10.80
CA GLY A 142 16.91 3.64 -11.44
C GLY A 142 15.56 3.42 -10.77
N ASP A 143 14.51 3.58 -11.57
CA ASP A 143 13.14 3.72 -11.08
C ASP A 143 12.24 2.57 -11.51
N VAL A 144 11.44 2.08 -10.59
CA VAL A 144 10.36 1.13 -10.87
C VAL A 144 9.07 1.92 -11.04
N THR A 145 8.49 1.84 -12.23
CA THR A 145 7.18 2.44 -12.53
C THR A 145 6.08 1.42 -12.26
N ILE A 146 5.16 1.74 -11.35
CA ILE A 146 3.93 1.00 -11.12
C ILE A 146 2.86 1.56 -12.04
N ASP A 147 2.55 0.82 -13.11
CA ASP A 147 1.52 1.21 -14.07
C ASP A 147 0.11 1.05 -13.48
N ARG A 148 -0.09 -0.04 -12.73
CA ARG A 148 -1.36 -0.35 -12.09
C ARG A 148 -1.13 -1.25 -10.89
N LEU A 149 -1.80 -0.95 -9.80
CA LEU A 149 -2.00 -1.84 -8.67
C LEU A 149 -3.48 -1.78 -8.31
N HIS A 150 -4.14 -2.92 -8.25
CA HIS A 150 -5.55 -3.06 -7.91
C HIS A 150 -5.69 -4.16 -6.88
N LEU A 151 -6.14 -3.80 -5.69
CA LEU A 151 -6.38 -4.73 -4.59
C LEU A 151 -7.83 -4.57 -4.13
N GLN A 152 -8.52 -5.68 -3.88
CA GLN A 152 -9.88 -5.69 -3.37
C GLN A 152 -9.99 -6.62 -2.17
N TRP A 153 -10.57 -6.12 -1.10
CA TRP A 153 -10.90 -6.87 0.10
C TRP A 153 -12.41 -6.83 0.32
N ALA A 154 -12.99 -7.98 0.65
CA ALA A 154 -14.36 -8.12 1.13
C ALA A 154 -14.40 -9.29 2.10
N ASP A 155 -15.28 -9.22 3.09
CA ASP A 155 -15.43 -10.28 4.11
C ASP A 155 -14.12 -10.62 4.84
N HIS A 156 -13.32 -9.60 5.12
CA HIS A 156 -11.99 -9.72 5.76
C HIS A 156 -10.97 -10.56 4.96
N ARG A 157 -11.21 -10.80 3.66
CA ARG A 157 -10.30 -11.54 2.80
C ARG A 157 -9.95 -10.74 1.55
N LEU A 158 -8.72 -10.93 1.09
CA LEU A 158 -8.28 -10.42 -0.21
C LEU A 158 -9.01 -11.21 -1.31
N GLN A 159 -9.88 -10.52 -2.05
CA GLN A 159 -10.71 -11.09 -3.13
C GLN A 159 -10.01 -11.01 -4.48
N GLN A 160 -9.31 -9.89 -4.71
CA GLN A 160 -8.59 -9.66 -5.95
C GLN A 160 -7.28 -8.93 -5.66
N ALA A 161 -6.21 -9.37 -6.29
CA ALA A 161 -4.98 -8.60 -6.37
C ALA A 161 -4.38 -8.73 -7.76
N GLN A 162 -4.20 -7.58 -8.41
CA GLN A 162 -3.67 -7.48 -9.76
C GLN A 162 -2.76 -6.26 -9.87
N GLY A 163 -1.64 -6.39 -10.56
CA GLY A 163 -0.76 -5.26 -10.78
C GLY A 163 0.20 -5.47 -11.92
N SER A 164 0.73 -4.36 -12.43
CA SER A 164 1.77 -4.33 -13.43
C SER A 164 2.75 -3.21 -13.10
N ALA A 165 4.04 -3.55 -13.15
CA ALA A 165 5.11 -2.60 -13.00
C ALA A 165 6.19 -2.85 -14.06
N ARG A 166 6.98 -1.82 -14.34
CA ARG A 166 8.07 -1.85 -15.31
C ARG A 166 9.31 -1.24 -14.72
N TRP A 167 10.44 -1.82 -15.08
CA TRP A 167 11.75 -1.29 -14.78
C TRP A 167 12.53 -1.21 -16.09
N PRO A 168 13.12 -0.05 -16.44
CA PRO A 168 13.76 0.16 -17.74
C PRO A 168 15.04 -0.65 -17.94
N GLY A 169 15.52 -1.37 -16.92
CA GLY A 169 16.81 -2.04 -16.95
C GLY A 169 17.92 -1.14 -16.41
N GLY A 170 19.12 -1.71 -16.32
CA GLY A 170 20.30 -1.05 -15.78
C GLY A 170 21.11 -1.95 -14.87
N ALA A 171 22.08 -1.34 -14.20
CA ALA A 171 22.97 -2.04 -13.28
C ALA A 171 22.20 -2.62 -12.08
N VAL A 172 22.40 -3.90 -11.83
CA VAL A 172 21.97 -4.59 -10.61
C VAL A 172 23.23 -5.07 -9.89
N SER A 173 23.33 -4.76 -8.60
CA SER A 173 24.44 -5.22 -7.76
C SER A 173 23.95 -6.09 -6.60
N TRP A 174 24.67 -7.16 -6.28
CA TRP A 174 24.30 -8.07 -5.20
C TRP A 174 25.52 -8.57 -4.43
N PRO A 175 25.38 -8.91 -3.14
CA PRO A 175 26.46 -9.49 -2.37
C PRO A 175 26.73 -10.95 -2.80
N MET A 176 28.00 -11.30 -2.93
CA MET A 176 28.49 -12.67 -3.19
C MET A 176 29.70 -12.92 -2.28
N GLY A 177 29.44 -13.47 -1.10
CA GLY A 177 30.42 -13.53 -0.02
C GLY A 177 30.86 -12.11 0.37
N ASP A 178 32.18 -11.87 0.40
CA ASP A 178 32.75 -10.57 0.74
C ASP A 178 32.80 -9.57 -0.43
N ARG A 179 32.43 -10.00 -1.65
CA ARG A 179 32.50 -9.16 -2.85
C ARG A 179 31.10 -8.79 -3.34
N ARG A 180 30.98 -7.62 -3.96
CA ARG A 180 29.77 -7.26 -4.72
C ARG A 180 29.97 -7.65 -6.17
N GLN A 181 29.01 -8.36 -6.72
CA GLN A 181 28.87 -8.58 -8.15
C GLN A 181 27.93 -7.52 -8.73
N THR A 182 28.16 -7.15 -9.98
CA THR A 182 27.30 -6.21 -10.72
C THR A 182 27.08 -6.75 -12.12
N ALA A 183 25.86 -6.65 -12.62
CA ALA A 183 25.53 -6.95 -14.02
C ALA A 183 24.50 -5.97 -14.56
N GLU A 184 24.51 -5.79 -15.88
CA GLU A 184 23.54 -4.98 -16.61
C GLU A 184 22.36 -5.86 -17.01
N PHE A 185 21.15 -5.48 -16.58
CA PHE A 185 19.93 -6.20 -16.94
C PHE A 185 19.14 -5.42 -18.00
N PRO A 186 18.48 -6.14 -18.93
CA PRO A 186 17.57 -5.52 -19.88
C PRO A 186 16.31 -4.99 -19.18
N PRO A 187 15.46 -4.23 -19.89
CA PRO A 187 14.16 -3.82 -19.37
C PRO A 187 13.33 -5.02 -18.89
N MET A 188 12.76 -4.90 -17.69
CA MET A 188 11.94 -5.93 -17.06
C MET A 188 10.50 -5.44 -16.88
N ALA A 189 9.57 -6.39 -16.90
CA ALA A 189 8.19 -6.20 -16.54
C ALA A 189 7.84 -7.12 -15.37
N MET A 190 6.93 -6.66 -14.53
CA MET A 190 6.47 -7.37 -13.35
C MET A 190 4.94 -7.43 -13.38
N THR A 191 4.39 -8.60 -13.15
CA THR A 191 2.94 -8.81 -13.07
C THR A 191 2.59 -9.44 -11.73
N LEU A 192 1.69 -8.78 -11.00
CA LEU A 192 1.15 -9.26 -9.74
C LEU A 192 -0.24 -9.84 -10.02
N GLN A 193 -0.51 -11.06 -9.57
CA GLN A 193 -1.80 -11.72 -9.72
C GLN A 193 -2.11 -12.61 -8.52
N GLN A 194 -3.35 -12.59 -8.07
CA GLN A 194 -3.84 -13.57 -7.10
C GLN A 194 -4.15 -14.89 -7.80
N ASN A 195 -3.72 -16.00 -7.20
CA ASN A 195 -4.01 -17.35 -7.64
C ASN A 195 -4.41 -18.24 -6.45
N ALA A 196 -4.66 -19.53 -6.70
CA ALA A 196 -5.09 -20.48 -5.66
C ALA A 196 -4.05 -20.69 -4.54
N ARG A 197 -2.76 -20.43 -4.78
CA ARG A 197 -1.69 -20.57 -3.79
C ARG A 197 -1.51 -19.31 -2.93
N GLY A 198 -1.91 -18.16 -3.46
CA GLY A 198 -1.78 -16.86 -2.81
C GLY A 198 -1.51 -15.76 -3.82
N LEU A 199 -0.63 -14.82 -3.46
CA LEU A 199 -0.29 -13.68 -4.29
C LEU A 199 1.01 -13.96 -5.07
N ALA A 200 0.91 -14.13 -6.39
CA ALA A 200 2.06 -14.38 -7.26
C ALA A 200 2.52 -13.11 -7.98
N LEU A 201 3.82 -12.86 -7.92
CA LEU A 201 4.54 -11.84 -8.65
C LEU A 201 5.47 -12.54 -9.63
N GLN A 202 5.30 -12.28 -10.92
CA GLN A 202 6.19 -12.78 -11.96
C GLN A 202 7.05 -11.64 -12.48
N VAL A 203 8.34 -11.92 -12.70
CA VAL A 203 9.31 -10.97 -13.23
C VAL A 203 9.81 -11.53 -14.56
N LEU A 204 9.63 -10.77 -15.65
CA LEU A 204 9.95 -11.21 -17.01
C LEU A 204 10.71 -10.13 -17.77
N GLN A 205 11.59 -10.54 -18.69
CA GLN A 205 12.24 -9.60 -19.60
C GLN A 205 11.18 -9.05 -20.59
N GLN A 206 11.17 -7.73 -20.82
CA GLN A 206 10.24 -7.12 -21.76
C GLN A 206 10.41 -7.73 -23.16
N GLY A 207 9.27 -8.10 -23.77
CA GLY A 207 9.23 -8.78 -25.06
C GLY A 207 9.41 -10.30 -25.00
N ARG A 208 9.64 -10.89 -23.82
CA ARG A 208 9.66 -12.35 -23.61
C ARG A 208 8.38 -12.81 -22.91
N GLN A 209 8.00 -14.07 -23.12
CA GLN A 209 6.82 -14.68 -22.49
C GLN A 209 7.16 -15.48 -21.22
N ALA A 210 8.39 -15.98 -21.10
CA ALA A 210 8.79 -16.82 -19.98
C ALA A 210 9.35 -15.97 -18.81
N PRO A 211 8.96 -16.25 -17.55
CA PRO A 211 9.44 -15.52 -16.39
C PRO A 211 10.93 -15.78 -16.12
N ALA A 212 11.65 -14.76 -15.69
CA ALA A 212 13.01 -14.89 -15.18
C ALA A 212 13.02 -15.23 -13.68
N ALA A 213 12.02 -14.77 -12.93
CA ALA A 213 11.80 -15.14 -11.53
C ALA A 213 10.32 -15.07 -11.16
N ASP A 214 9.92 -15.90 -10.20
CA ASP A 214 8.59 -15.91 -9.63
C ASP A 214 8.68 -15.79 -8.10
N ALA A 215 7.86 -14.94 -7.51
CA ALA A 215 7.72 -14.78 -6.07
C ALA A 215 6.26 -14.99 -5.68
N THR A 216 5.96 -15.93 -4.80
CA THR A 216 4.59 -16.19 -4.33
C THR A 216 4.50 -15.98 -2.83
N ILE A 217 3.62 -15.09 -2.38
CA ILE A 217 3.22 -15.01 -0.98
C ILE A 217 2.08 -16.00 -0.77
N LEU A 218 2.38 -17.08 -0.06
CA LEU A 218 1.40 -18.11 0.29
C LEU A 218 0.38 -17.57 1.28
N ALA A 219 -0.80 -18.20 1.33
CA ALA A 219 -1.88 -17.80 2.25
C ALA A 219 -1.46 -17.81 3.74
N ASN A 220 -0.42 -18.57 4.10
CA ASN A 220 0.13 -18.61 5.45
C ASN A 220 1.19 -17.51 5.74
N GLY A 221 1.39 -16.56 4.82
CA GLY A 221 2.37 -15.47 4.96
C GLY A 221 3.82 -15.84 4.63
N THR A 222 4.06 -17.01 4.03
CA THR A 222 5.39 -17.42 3.58
C THR A 222 5.66 -16.94 2.15
N LEU A 223 6.78 -16.27 1.92
CA LEU A 223 7.30 -15.97 0.60
C LEU A 223 8.03 -17.20 0.04
N ASP A 224 7.62 -17.68 -1.13
CA ASP A 224 8.29 -18.68 -1.94
C ASP A 224 8.84 -18.00 -3.20
N LEU A 225 10.15 -17.75 -3.23
CA LEU A 225 10.88 -17.16 -4.34
C LEU A 225 11.54 -18.27 -5.16
N GLN A 226 11.33 -18.25 -6.46
CA GLN A 226 11.94 -19.15 -7.44
C GLN A 226 12.68 -18.31 -8.49
N VAL A 227 13.97 -18.57 -8.64
CA VAL A 227 14.84 -17.93 -9.62
C VAL A 227 15.21 -18.95 -10.68
N TYR A 228 14.85 -18.65 -11.92
CA TYR A 228 15.15 -19.50 -13.06
C TYR A 228 16.55 -19.23 -13.59
N LYS A 229 17.14 -20.21 -14.27
CA LYS A 229 18.44 -20.07 -14.95
C LYS A 229 18.46 -18.87 -15.87
N ARG A 230 17.34 -18.56 -16.53
CA ARG A 230 17.17 -17.36 -17.35
C ARG A 230 17.61 -16.07 -16.66
N LEU A 231 17.32 -15.88 -15.37
CA LEU A 231 17.77 -14.69 -14.65
C LEU A 231 19.30 -14.69 -14.44
N ILE A 232 19.89 -15.87 -14.21
CA ILE A 232 21.33 -16.04 -14.05
C ILE A 232 22.07 -15.79 -15.38
N ASP A 233 21.49 -16.27 -16.49
CA ASP A 233 21.98 -16.02 -17.85
C ASP A 233 21.93 -14.50 -18.17
N LEU A 234 20.85 -13.81 -17.77
CA LEU A 234 20.74 -12.34 -17.87
C LEU A 234 21.78 -11.61 -17.02
N ALA A 235 22.17 -12.17 -15.88
CA ALA A 235 23.22 -11.63 -15.02
C ALA A 235 24.64 -11.85 -15.57
N GLY A 236 24.79 -12.52 -16.71
CA GLY A 236 26.08 -12.86 -17.30
C GLY A 236 26.93 -13.81 -16.44
N GLN A 237 26.31 -14.56 -15.52
CA GLN A 237 27.01 -15.44 -14.61
C GLN A 237 27.17 -16.84 -15.23
N PRO A 238 28.39 -17.42 -15.23
CA PRO A 238 28.61 -18.76 -15.75
C PRO A 238 27.97 -19.80 -14.82
N TRP A 239 26.81 -20.33 -15.21
CA TRP A 239 26.18 -21.50 -14.58
C TRP A 239 26.46 -22.77 -15.38
N SER A 240 26.39 -23.95 -14.75
CA SER A 240 26.71 -25.21 -15.43
C SER A 240 25.92 -25.38 -16.74
N GLY A 241 26.63 -25.67 -17.84
CA GLY A 241 26.08 -25.67 -19.19
C GLY A 241 25.04 -26.76 -19.50
N ALA A 242 24.70 -27.59 -18.52
CA ALA A 242 23.72 -28.68 -18.65
C ALA A 242 22.29 -28.30 -18.22
N ALA A 243 22.08 -27.09 -17.67
CA ALA A 243 20.77 -26.65 -17.20
C ALA A 243 20.01 -25.85 -18.28
N ASN A 244 18.71 -26.13 -18.42
CA ASN A 244 17.81 -25.43 -19.33
C ASN A 244 17.42 -24.05 -18.76
N PRO A 245 17.07 -23.06 -19.60
CA PRO A 245 16.66 -21.73 -19.12
C PRO A 245 15.46 -21.72 -18.15
N ASP A 246 14.61 -22.75 -18.22
CA ASP A 246 13.43 -22.95 -17.35
C ASP A 246 13.75 -23.69 -16.05
N ASP A 247 14.99 -24.14 -15.86
CA ASP A 247 15.38 -24.83 -14.64
C ASP A 247 15.43 -23.85 -13.47
N VAL A 248 14.85 -24.25 -12.34
CA VAL A 248 14.92 -23.49 -11.09
C VAL A 248 16.33 -23.65 -10.51
N VAL A 249 17.07 -22.55 -10.45
CA VAL A 249 18.45 -22.53 -9.94
C VAL A 249 18.48 -22.22 -8.45
N PHE A 250 17.63 -21.29 -8.00
CA PHE A 250 17.49 -20.97 -6.58
C PHE A 250 16.04 -20.98 -6.17
N ARG A 251 15.77 -21.52 -4.99
CA ARG A 251 14.47 -21.44 -4.32
C ARG A 251 14.67 -21.02 -2.87
N VAL A 252 14.00 -19.95 -2.47
CA VAL A 252 14.05 -19.43 -1.10
C VAL A 252 12.64 -19.43 -0.54
N ARG A 253 12.48 -19.98 0.66
CA ARG A 253 11.23 -19.90 1.41
C ARG A 253 11.48 -19.18 2.72
N GLN A 254 10.80 -18.06 2.93
CA GLN A 254 10.98 -17.25 4.13
C GLN A 254 9.64 -16.71 4.62
N PRO A 255 9.34 -16.76 5.94
CA PRO A 255 8.18 -16.07 6.50
C PRO A 255 8.37 -14.54 6.37
N LEU A 256 7.37 -13.84 5.85
CA LEU A 256 7.43 -12.36 5.71
C LEU A 256 7.18 -11.62 7.02
N LEU A 257 6.56 -12.27 8.00
CA LEU A 257 6.29 -11.74 9.33
C LEU A 257 6.70 -12.79 10.37
N PRO A 258 7.49 -12.44 11.41
CA PRO A 258 7.59 -13.26 12.60
C PRO A 258 6.26 -13.16 13.36
N GLY A 259 5.37 -14.13 13.11
CA GLY A 259 4.01 -14.15 13.67
C GLY A 259 2.96 -13.78 12.62
N GLY A 260 2.45 -14.79 11.92
CA GLY A 260 1.43 -14.61 10.90
C GLY A 260 0.05 -14.39 11.50
N LEU A 261 -0.64 -13.34 11.05
CA LEU A 261 -2.10 -13.25 11.02
C LEU A 261 -2.48 -12.44 9.76
N TRP A 262 -3.17 -13.09 8.83
CA TRP A 262 -3.92 -12.47 7.73
C TRP A 262 -5.39 -12.76 7.96
#